data_AF-A0A7J2SYI3-F1
#
_entry.id   AF-A0A7J2SYI3-F1
#
_cell.length_a   1.000
_cell.length_b   1.000
_cell.length_c   1.000
_cell.angle_alpha   90.00
_cell.angle_beta   90.00
_cell.angle_gamma   90.00
#
_symmetry.space_group_name_H-M   'P 1'
#
loop_
_entity.id
_entity.type
_entity.pdbx_description
1 polymer ?
#
loop_
_entity_poly.entity_id
_entity_poly.type
_entity_poly.pdbx_seq_one_letter_code
_entity_poly.pdbx_strand_id
1 'polypeptide(L)'
;MSSSGFEFEVRIGPPRLTRFERARIIGARALQLSLGAPPLVPQSAVGAGVKETIELARIELESGALPISIRRTLPSGEYQDIPIRALLQGGVGQARGGSSRSSAVWPPPGMVAGRAEVGRPVPPATLGS
;
A
#
# COMPACT_ATOMS: atom_id res chain seq x y z
N MET A 1 -12.99 14.88 -19.81
CA MET A 1 -11.78 14.55 -19.01
C MET A 1 -12.06 13.20 -18.38
N SER A 2 -11.53 12.13 -18.99
CA SER A 2 -11.81 10.75 -18.64
C SER A 2 -11.29 10.45 -17.24
N SER A 3 -12.19 10.22 -16.30
CA SER A 3 -11.87 9.75 -14.95
C SER A 3 -11.18 8.39 -15.06
N SER A 4 -9.86 8.36 -15.00
CA SER A 4 -9.11 7.12 -14.77
C SER A 4 -9.37 6.68 -13.33
N GLY A 5 -10.53 6.07 -13.12
CA GLY A 5 -10.89 5.46 -11.85
C GLY A 5 -9.85 4.39 -11.53
N PHE A 6 -9.18 4.53 -10.40
CA PHE A 6 -8.30 3.49 -9.87
C PHE A 6 -9.18 2.31 -9.42
N GLU A 7 -9.51 1.41 -10.35
CA GLU A 7 -10.15 0.14 -10.05
C GLU A 7 -9.11 -0.83 -9.50
N PHE A 8 -8.97 -0.86 -8.17
CA PHE A 8 -8.14 -1.84 -7.50
C PHE A 8 -9.02 -2.99 -6.98
N GLU A 9 -8.81 -4.19 -7.54
CA GLU A 9 -9.54 -5.40 -7.14
C GLU A 9 -8.99 -5.99 -5.83
N VAL A 10 -9.80 -5.97 -4.78
CA VAL A 10 -9.47 -6.62 -3.50
C VAL A 10 -9.78 -8.11 -3.61
N ARG A 11 -8.74 -8.94 -3.68
CA ARG A 11 -8.83 -10.40 -3.77
C ARG A 11 -8.77 -11.07 -2.41
N ILE A 12 -8.07 -10.44 -1.46
CA ILE A 12 -7.85 -10.98 -0.12
C ILE A 12 -8.59 -10.14 0.93
N GLY A 13 -9.55 -10.77 1.59
CA GLY A 13 -10.34 -10.17 2.67
C GLY A 13 -11.47 -9.27 2.16
N PRO A 14 -12.17 -8.57 3.08
CA PRO A 14 -13.31 -7.74 2.73
C PRO A 14 -12.88 -6.51 1.92
N PRO A 15 -13.69 -6.01 0.97
CA PRO A 15 -13.35 -4.82 0.15
C PRO A 15 -13.47 -3.50 0.93
N ARG A 16 -13.43 -3.56 2.26
CA ARG A 16 -13.52 -2.42 3.18
C ARG A 16 -12.39 -2.46 4.18
N LEU A 17 -12.04 -1.27 4.67
CA LEU A 17 -11.10 -1.12 5.77
C LEU A 17 -11.71 -1.70 7.06
N THR A 18 -11.03 -2.68 7.65
CA THR A 18 -11.48 -3.25 8.93
C THR A 18 -11.29 -2.27 10.08
N ARG A 19 -12.04 -2.44 11.17
CA ARG A 19 -11.90 -1.61 12.37
C ARG A 19 -10.48 -1.68 12.95
N PHE A 20 -9.84 -2.85 12.87
CA PHE A 20 -8.47 -3.07 13.35
C PHE A 20 -7.43 -2.33 12.51
N GLU A 21 -7.52 -2.44 11.18
CA GLU A 21 -6.65 -1.72 10.25
C GLU A 21 -6.80 -0.21 10.43
N ARG A 22 -8.04 0.27 10.49
CA ARG A 22 -8.35 1.69 10.73
C ARG A 22 -7.72 2.19 12.03
N ALA A 23 -7.95 1.48 13.14
CA ALA A 23 -7.41 1.87 14.44
C ALA A 23 -5.87 1.89 14.43
N ARG A 24 -5.23 0.91 13.78
CA ARG A 24 -3.76 0.83 13.71
C ARG A 24 -3.16 2.00 12.93
N ILE A 25 -3.78 2.38 11.82
CA ILE A 25 -3.33 3.50 11.00
C ILE A 25 -3.50 4.82 11.73
N ILE A 26 -4.68 5.05 12.33
CA ILE A 26 -4.94 6.26 13.12
C ILE A 26 -3.94 6.37 14.27
N GLY A 27 -3.71 5.28 15.02
CA GLY A 27 -2.76 5.27 16.12
C GLY A 27 -1.33 5.57 15.68
N ALA A 28 -0.84 4.91 14.62
CA ALA A 28 0.49 5.16 14.09
C ALA A 28 0.64 6.60 13.56
N ARG A 29 -0.39 7.12 12.87
CA ARG A 29 -0.35 8.48 12.32
C ARG A 29 -0.45 9.55 13.42
N ALA A 30 -1.29 9.34 14.43
CA ALA A 30 -1.37 10.20 15.60
C ALA A 30 -0.05 10.23 16.38
N LEU A 31 0.65 9.10 16.47
CA LEU A 31 1.98 9.07 17.07
C LEU A 31 2.96 9.94 16.27
N GLN A 32 3.01 9.80 14.95
CA GLN A 32 3.89 10.61 14.10
C GLN A 32 3.64 12.12 14.30
N LEU A 33 2.39 12.54 14.28
CA LEU A 33 1.99 13.93 14.48
C LEU A 33 2.37 14.44 15.88
N SER A 34 2.20 13.61 16.92
CA SER A 34 2.63 13.95 18.29
C SER A 34 4.15 14.11 18.41
N LEU A 35 4.92 13.41 17.57
CA LEU A 35 6.37 13.54 17.46
C LEU A 35 6.81 14.72 16.57
N GLY A 36 5.88 15.56 16.10
CA GLY A 36 6.17 16.73 15.29
C GLY A 36 6.25 16.47 13.78
N ALA A 37 5.75 15.34 13.29
CA ALA A 37 5.66 15.11 11.85
C ALA A 37 4.70 16.12 11.17
N PRO A 38 5.00 16.55 9.93
CA PRO A 38 4.14 17.48 9.22
C PRO A 38 2.78 16.84 8.86
N PRO A 39 1.66 17.53 9.09
CA PRO A 39 0.36 17.09 8.63
C PRO A 39 0.18 17.35 7.13
N LEU A 40 -0.60 16.49 6.49
CA LEU A 40 -0.94 16.53 5.07
C LEU A 40 -2.24 17.31 4.80
N VAL A 41 -3.05 17.51 5.84
CA VAL A 41 -4.28 18.32 5.79
C VAL A 41 -4.08 19.60 6.61
N PRO A 42 -4.76 20.71 6.24
CA PRO A 42 -4.57 22.00 6.90
C PRO A 42 -4.92 21.96 8.39
N GLN A 43 -3.97 22.38 9.24
CA GLN A 43 -4.13 22.46 10.70
C GLN A 43 -5.11 23.54 11.16
N SER A 44 -5.55 24.43 10.26
CA SER A 44 -6.45 25.55 10.56
C SER A 44 -7.84 25.12 11.05
N ALA A 45 -8.16 23.82 11.02
CA ALA A 45 -9.39 23.26 11.58
C ALA A 45 -9.30 22.88 13.07
N VAL A 46 -8.13 22.92 13.71
CA VAL A 46 -7.94 22.30 15.03
C VAL A 46 -7.02 23.13 15.96
N GLY A 47 -7.36 23.21 17.26
CA GLY A 47 -6.56 23.85 18.31
C GLY A 47 -5.33 23.04 18.76
N ALA A 48 -4.72 23.38 19.90
CA ALA A 48 -3.51 22.71 20.41
C ALA A 48 -3.83 21.60 21.44
N GLY A 49 -3.36 20.37 21.20
CA GLY A 49 -3.44 19.26 22.17
C GLY A 49 -3.29 17.85 21.54
N VAL A 50 -3.43 16.80 22.37
CA VAL A 50 -3.28 15.37 21.98
C VAL A 50 -4.54 14.82 21.32
N LYS A 51 -5.72 15.30 21.72
CA LYS A 51 -7.02 14.83 21.18
C LYS A 51 -7.16 15.26 19.72
N GLU A 52 -6.59 16.40 19.42
CA GLU A 52 -6.50 17.06 18.13
C GLU A 52 -5.64 16.24 17.16
N THR A 53 -4.55 15.65 17.65
CA THR A 53 -3.68 14.78 16.84
C THR A 53 -4.38 13.52 16.34
N ILE A 54 -5.23 12.92 17.17
CA ILE A 54 -6.04 11.74 16.80
C ILE A 54 -7.10 12.13 15.76
N GLU A 55 -7.79 13.25 15.98
CA GLU A 55 -8.77 13.77 15.03
C GLU A 55 -8.12 14.16 13.70
N LEU A 56 -6.94 14.78 13.72
CA LEU A 56 -6.19 15.13 12.53
C LEU A 56 -5.80 13.89 11.72
N ALA A 57 -5.29 12.84 12.39
CA ALA A 57 -5.00 11.55 11.77
C ALA A 57 -6.25 10.89 11.17
N ARG A 58 -7.41 11.02 11.84
CA ARG A 58 -8.70 10.52 11.33
C ARG A 58 -9.11 11.26 10.06
N ILE A 59 -9.01 12.58 10.04
CA ILE A 59 -9.34 13.41 8.87
C ILE A 59 -8.39 13.12 7.69
N GLU A 60 -7.08 12.97 7.94
CA GLU A 60 -6.11 12.57 6.90
C GLU A 60 -6.40 11.19 6.30
N LEU A 61 -6.84 10.26 7.15
CA LEU A 61 -7.24 8.94 6.71
C LEU A 61 -8.51 9.00 5.84
N GLU A 62 -9.54 9.71 6.29
CA GLU A 62 -10.82 9.85 5.58
C GLU A 62 -10.69 10.60 4.25
N SER A 63 -9.78 11.59 4.18
CA SER A 63 -9.45 12.31 2.95
C SER A 63 -8.59 11.50 1.97
N GLY A 64 -8.09 10.32 2.36
CA GLY A 64 -7.22 9.50 1.50
C GLY A 64 -5.87 10.15 1.18
N ALA A 65 -5.42 11.09 2.02
CA ALA A 65 -4.18 11.82 1.87
C ALA A 65 -2.94 10.97 2.19
N LEU A 66 -3.09 9.98 3.08
CA LEU A 66 -1.99 9.09 3.51
C LEU A 66 -1.56 8.14 2.36
N PRO A 67 -0.28 8.17 1.91
CA PRO A 67 0.24 7.27 0.89
C PRO A 67 0.62 5.91 1.49
N ILE A 68 -0.39 5.17 1.96
CA ILE A 68 -0.19 3.87 2.63
C ILE A 68 -0.94 2.74 1.93
N SER A 69 -0.33 1.55 1.97
CA SER A 69 -0.89 0.29 1.49
C SER A 69 -0.97 -0.71 2.64
N ILE A 70 -2.02 -1.52 2.65
CA ILE A 70 -2.27 -2.55 3.66
C ILE A 70 -1.94 -3.90 3.04
N ARG A 71 -0.96 -4.59 3.62
CA ARG A 71 -0.63 -5.95 3.25
C ARG A 71 -1.51 -6.93 4.01
N ARG A 72 -2.36 -7.67 3.30
CA ARG A 72 -3.13 -8.78 3.87
C ARG A 72 -2.51 -10.10 3.45
N THR A 73 -2.26 -10.98 4.41
CA THR A 73 -1.64 -12.29 4.18
C THR A 73 -2.63 -13.39 4.57
N LEU A 74 -2.79 -14.37 3.69
CA LEU A 74 -3.55 -15.59 3.95
C LEU A 74 -2.69 -16.60 4.73
N PRO A 75 -3.32 -17.55 5.45
CA PRO A 75 -2.58 -18.63 6.10
C PRO A 75 -1.81 -19.52 5.12
N SER A 76 -2.16 -19.49 3.82
CA SER A 76 -1.41 -20.14 2.73
C SER A 76 -0.06 -19.46 2.40
N GLY A 77 0.20 -18.27 2.93
CA GLY A 77 1.39 -17.47 2.62
C GLY A 77 1.23 -16.48 1.46
N GLU A 78 0.10 -16.53 0.74
CA GLU A 78 -0.24 -15.52 -0.26
C GLU A 78 -0.52 -14.18 0.40
N TYR A 79 -0.16 -13.08 -0.26
CA TYR A 79 -0.43 -11.74 0.24
C TYR A 79 -0.87 -10.80 -0.88
N GLN A 80 -1.60 -9.76 -0.50
CA GLN A 80 -2.00 -8.67 -1.38
C GLN A 80 -1.74 -7.34 -0.70
N ASP A 81 -1.08 -6.44 -1.42
CA ASP A 81 -0.87 -5.06 -1.00
C ASP A 81 -1.99 -4.18 -1.55
N ILE A 82 -2.87 -3.72 -0.65
CA ILE A 82 -4.09 -3.00 -1.01
C ILE A 82 -3.93 -1.52 -0.66
N PRO A 83 -4.01 -0.58 -1.62
CA PRO A 83 -3.94 0.84 -1.32
C PRO A 83 -5.17 1.29 -0.52
N ILE A 84 -4.97 2.16 0.47
CA ILE A 84 -6.08 2.55 1.36
C ILE A 84 -7.22 3.25 0.64
N ARG A 85 -6.91 3.99 -0.42
CA ARG A 85 -7.89 4.68 -1.27
C ARG A 85 -8.95 3.71 -1.81
N ALA A 86 -8.55 2.49 -2.16
CA ALA A 86 -9.47 1.45 -2.63
C ALA A 86 -10.39 0.91 -1.52
N LEU A 87 -9.92 0.88 -0.28
CA LEU A 87 -10.67 0.39 0.88
C LEU A 87 -11.60 1.44 1.49
N LEU A 88 -11.31 2.73 1.31
CA LEU A 88 -12.13 3.84 1.77
C LEU A 88 -13.40 4.02 0.93
N GLN A 89 -13.30 3.84 -0.38
CA GLN A 89 -14.43 3.94 -1.31
C GLN A 89 -15.34 2.70 -1.30
N GLY A 90 -15.07 1.73 -0.41
CA GLY A 90 -15.82 0.48 -0.32
C GLY A 90 -15.68 -0.33 -1.59
N GLY A 91 -14.42 -0.66 -1.92
CA GLY A 91 -13.95 -1.35 -3.13
C GLY A 91 -15.03 -2.12 -3.86
N VAL A 92 -15.16 -1.85 -5.16
CA VAL A 92 -16.15 -2.44 -6.04
C VAL A 92 -16.12 -3.96 -5.86
N GLY A 93 -17.02 -4.47 -5.03
CA GLY A 93 -17.30 -5.88 -4.94
C GLY A 93 -18.02 -6.20 -6.23
N GLN A 94 -17.28 -6.65 -7.24
CA GLN A 94 -17.82 -7.23 -8.47
C GLN A 94 -18.75 -8.38 -8.07
N ALA A 95 -20.03 -8.04 -7.88
CA ALA A 95 -21.10 -9.00 -7.78
C ALA A 95 -21.25 -9.63 -9.17
N ARG A 96 -20.96 -10.92 -9.23
CA ARG A 96 -21.14 -11.84 -10.36
C ARG A 96 -22.04 -11.31 -11.48
N GLY A 97 -21.45 -11.04 -12.64
CA GLY A 97 -22.16 -10.77 -13.89
C GLY A 97 -21.26 -10.98 -15.10
N GLY A 98 -21.20 -12.22 -15.60
CA GLY A 98 -21.04 -12.56 -17.02
C GLY A 98 -19.87 -12.03 -17.86
N SER A 99 -19.04 -12.97 -18.30
CA SER A 99 -18.38 -13.05 -19.62
C SER A 99 -17.10 -12.25 -19.93
N SER A 100 -16.11 -13.06 -20.32
CA SER A 100 -15.06 -12.84 -21.32
C SER A 100 -13.77 -12.10 -20.96
N ARG A 101 -12.70 -12.93 -20.97
CA ARG A 101 -11.38 -12.71 -21.60
C ARG A 101 -10.48 -11.69 -20.87
N SER A 102 -9.17 -11.82 -20.76
CA SER A 102 -8.18 -12.83 -21.15
C SER A 102 -6.86 -12.36 -20.52
N SER A 103 -5.99 -13.31 -20.18
CA SER A 103 -4.52 -13.19 -20.04
C SER A 103 -3.94 -12.08 -19.14
N ALA A 104 -3.50 -12.46 -17.95
CA ALA A 104 -2.17 -12.09 -17.48
C ALA A 104 -1.62 -13.24 -16.62
N VAL A 105 -0.74 -14.03 -17.24
CA VAL A 105 0.07 -15.06 -16.59
C VAL A 105 1.04 -14.37 -15.63
N TRP A 106 0.92 -14.65 -14.34
CA TRP A 106 2.03 -14.50 -13.39
C TRP A 106 2.43 -15.92 -12.96
N PRO A 107 3.72 -16.28 -12.94
CA PRO A 107 4.13 -17.65 -12.71
C PRO A 107 3.93 -18.05 -11.24
N PRO A 108 3.66 -19.34 -10.96
CA PRO A 108 3.56 -19.86 -9.59
C PRO A 108 4.94 -19.92 -8.91
N PRO A 109 4.99 -19.84 -7.56
CA PRO A 109 6.23 -19.91 -6.78
C PRO A 109 6.76 -21.35 -6.76
N GLY A 110 8.00 -21.55 -7.20
CA GLY A 110 8.65 -22.87 -7.17
C GLY A 110 9.84 -23.08 -8.11
N MET A 111 10.22 -22.09 -8.93
CA MET A 111 11.34 -22.24 -9.86
C MET A 111 12.61 -21.57 -9.31
N VAL A 112 13.54 -22.40 -8.82
CA VAL A 112 14.94 -22.03 -8.54
C VAL A 112 15.59 -21.61 -9.86
N ALA A 113 15.96 -20.34 -9.98
CA ALA A 113 16.82 -19.89 -11.07
C ALA A 113 18.21 -20.54 -10.88
N GLY A 114 18.56 -21.39 -11.84
CA GLY A 114 19.79 -22.16 -11.88
C GLY A 114 21.05 -21.31 -11.93
N ARG A 115 22.07 -21.89 -11.29
CA ARG A 115 23.48 -21.53 -11.26
C ARG A 115 24.18 -22.00 -12.54
N ALA A 116 24.84 -21.10 -13.27
CA ALA A 116 25.98 -21.29 -14.22
C ALA A 116 26.12 -19.97 -15.01
N GLU A 117 27.27 -19.39 -15.38
CA GLU A 117 28.67 -19.80 -15.43
C GLU A 117 29.53 -18.56 -15.78
N VAL A 118 30.83 -18.66 -15.50
CA VAL A 118 31.97 -18.15 -16.29
C VAL A 118 32.20 -16.64 -16.49
N GLY A 119 33.32 -16.20 -15.88
CA GLY A 119 34.44 -15.65 -16.65
C GLY A 119 34.34 -14.20 -17.12
N ARG A 120 34.85 -13.28 -16.31
CA ARG A 120 35.43 -12.03 -16.83
C ARG A 120 36.88 -11.91 -16.37
N PRO A 121 37.86 -11.80 -17.28
CA PRO A 121 39.24 -11.54 -16.90
C PRO A 121 39.37 -10.11 -16.36
N VAL A 122 40.06 -9.98 -15.22
CA VAL A 122 40.50 -8.69 -14.67
C VAL A 122 41.70 -8.19 -15.50
N PRO A 123 41.70 -6.95 -16.02
CA PRO A 123 42.88 -6.37 -16.66
C PRO A 123 43.95 -6.01 -15.60
N PRO A 124 45.25 -6.13 -15.90
CA PRO A 124 46.30 -5.70 -14.99
C PRO A 124 46.36 -4.17 -14.91
N ALA A 125 46.54 -3.65 -13.69
CA ALA A 125 46.75 -2.24 -13.42
C ALA A 125 48.10 -1.79 -13.97
N THR A 126 48.08 -0.87 -14.93
CA THR A 126 49.25 -0.12 -15.40
C THR A 126 49.69 0.89 -14.34
N LEU A 127 50.86 0.64 -13.75
CA LEU A 127 51.66 1.64 -13.04
C LEU A 127 52.46 2.45 -14.06
N GLY A 128 52.27 3.76 -14.07
CA GLY A 128 53.10 4.75 -14.73
C GLY A 128 52.74 6.11 -14.11
N SER A 129 53.64 7.03 -13.84
CA SER A 129 55.10 7.09 -13.90
C SER A 129 55.52 8.19 -12.92
#